data_AF-A0AA97ATE7-F1
#
_entry.id   AF-A0AA97ATE7-F1
#
_cell.length_a   1.000
_cell.length_b   1.000
_cell.length_c   1.000
_cell.angle_alpha   90.00
_cell.angle_beta   90.00
_cell.angle_gamma   90.00
#
_symmetry.space_group_name_H-M   'P 1'
#
loop_
_entity.id
_entity.type
_entity.pdbx_description
1 polymer ?
#
loop_
_entity_poly.entity_id
_entity_poly.type
_entity_poly.pdbx_seq_one_letter_code
_entity_poly.pdbx_strand_id
1 'polypeptide(L)'
;MEKPDARLLKPTTQNYLRQQAIRLREQGKRNIDIAAYLGVHRNTITGWWKDYQTQGEEGLTQQQRGAKYGAGRTLSTEQESQVQERMRDQFPDELGIDSALWTRRAVQTLIEQEFGVAMPIRTVGEYLKRWGYTPQKPLKRAYEQDPKAVQQWLDVTYPALVKQAKSEGAKIAWGMSQDCAPMLKSGEDMRRRARLRQPT
;
A
#
# COMPACT_ATOMS: atom_id res chain seq x y z
N MET A 1 22.74 6.43 41.74
CA MET A 1 21.55 6.08 40.94
C MET A 1 22.00 5.85 39.51
N GLU A 2 21.73 4.66 38.97
CA GLU A 2 21.83 4.44 37.54
C GLU A 2 20.79 5.32 36.84
N LYS A 3 21.24 6.10 35.85
CA LYS A 3 20.37 6.99 35.08
C LYS A 3 19.97 6.24 33.81
N PRO A 4 18.68 6.19 33.47
CA PRO A 4 18.24 5.54 32.24
C PRO A 4 18.82 6.25 31.01
N ASP A 5 19.26 5.49 30.01
CA ASP A 5 19.75 6.05 28.75
C ASP A 5 18.63 6.85 28.08
N ALA A 6 18.85 8.16 27.95
CA ALA A 6 17.91 9.08 27.35
C ALA A 6 17.50 8.69 25.91
N ARG A 7 18.32 7.91 25.20
CA ARG A 7 18.04 7.44 23.83
C ARG A 7 16.90 6.41 23.76
N LEU A 8 16.70 5.64 24.82
CA LEU A 8 15.69 4.59 24.92
C LEU A 8 14.33 5.13 25.38
N LEU A 9 14.28 6.39 25.81
CA LEU A 9 13.05 7.03 26.27
C LEU A 9 12.10 7.35 25.10
N LYS A 10 10.80 7.40 25.40
CA LYS A 10 9.76 7.79 24.43
C LYS A 10 10.05 9.20 23.89
N PRO A 11 9.67 9.52 22.63
CA PRO A 11 9.90 10.83 22.04
C PRO A 11 9.34 12.00 22.86
N THR A 12 8.18 11.81 23.50
CA THR A 12 7.58 12.80 24.40
C THR A 12 8.46 13.11 25.60
N THR A 13 9.02 12.07 26.24
CA THR A 13 9.95 12.20 27.37
C THR A 13 11.27 12.85 26.93
N GLN A 14 11.78 12.51 25.74
CA GLN A 14 12.98 13.14 25.19
C GLN A 14 12.77 14.65 24.96
N ASN A 15 11.60 15.06 24.44
CA ASN A 15 11.26 16.48 24.28
C ASN A 15 11.13 17.20 25.62
N TYR A 16 10.52 16.56 26.63
CA TYR A 16 10.47 17.13 27.98
C TYR A 16 11.87 17.35 28.57
N LEU A 17 12.79 16.39 28.41
CA LEU A 17 14.18 16.55 28.87
C LEU A 17 14.91 17.70 28.14
N ARG A 18 14.64 17.90 26.86
CA ARG A 18 15.17 19.05 26.10
C ARG A 18 14.69 20.37 26.70
N GLN A 19 13.37 20.53 26.86
CA GLN A 19 12.78 21.74 27.45
C GLN A 19 13.32 21.99 28.87
N GLN A 20 13.44 20.94 29.68
CA GLN A 20 13.97 21.06 31.03
C GLN A 20 15.46 21.46 31.04
N ALA A 21 16.26 20.96 30.11
CA ALA A 21 17.66 21.37 29.96
C ALA A 21 17.78 22.86 29.60
N ILE A 22 16.90 23.37 28.73
CA ILE A 22 16.86 24.78 28.34
C ILE A 22 16.43 25.67 29.51
N ARG A 23 15.37 25.31 30.23
CA ARG A 23 14.95 26.06 31.44
C ARG A 23 16.06 26.16 32.48
N LEU A 24 16.78 25.06 32.73
CA LEU A 24 17.92 25.07 33.65
C LEU A 24 19.08 25.94 33.13
N ARG A 25 19.24 26.02 31.81
CA ARG A 25 20.26 26.85 31.18
C ARG A 25 19.93 28.34 31.24
N GLU A 26 18.66 28.70 31.06
CA GLU A 26 18.16 30.08 31.24
C GLU A 26 18.30 30.54 32.70
N GLN A 27 18.16 29.62 33.67
CA GLN A 27 18.46 29.86 35.09
C GLN A 27 19.97 29.98 35.40
N GLY A 28 20.84 29.98 34.39
CA GLY A 28 22.28 30.17 34.56
C GLY A 28 23.07 28.94 35.00
N LYS A 29 22.46 27.74 35.05
CA LYS A 29 23.19 26.50 35.39
C LYS A 29 24.19 26.15 34.28
N ARG A 30 25.31 25.53 34.64
CA ARG A 30 26.34 25.09 33.69
C ARG A 30 25.92 23.79 33.02
N ASN A 31 26.29 23.60 31.76
CA ASN A 31 25.93 22.41 30.97
C ASN A 31 26.41 21.08 31.61
N ILE A 32 27.52 21.11 32.35
CA ILE A 32 28.06 19.92 33.05
C ILE A 32 27.12 19.51 34.19
N ASP A 33 26.62 20.49 34.96
CA ASP A 33 25.71 20.23 36.07
C ASP A 33 24.36 19.72 35.52
N ILE A 34 23.85 20.35 34.46
CA ILE A 34 22.61 19.93 33.77
C ILE A 34 22.75 18.50 33.20
N ALA A 35 23.89 18.17 32.59
CA ALA A 35 24.21 16.82 32.11
C ALA A 35 24.15 15.79 33.23
N ALA A 36 24.72 16.13 34.39
CA ALA A 36 24.67 15.29 35.57
C ALA A 36 23.23 15.12 36.08
N TYR A 37 22.40 16.17 36.14
CA TYR A 37 21.01 16.03 36.61
C TYR A 37 20.13 15.20 35.67
N LEU A 38 20.23 15.44 34.36
CA LEU A 38 19.33 14.83 33.37
C LEU A 38 19.82 13.49 32.81
N GLY A 39 21.08 13.10 33.08
CA GLY A 39 21.65 11.86 32.56
C GLY A 39 21.92 11.90 31.05
N VAL A 40 22.21 13.09 30.50
CA VAL A 40 22.46 13.31 29.07
C VAL A 40 23.88 13.82 28.88
N HIS A 41 24.54 13.45 27.78
CA HIS A 41 25.90 13.91 27.49
C HIS A 41 25.97 15.44 27.30
N ARG A 42 27.03 16.09 27.82
CA ARG A 42 27.21 17.56 27.79
C ARG A 42 27.10 18.18 26.39
N ASN A 43 27.60 17.47 25.37
CA ASN A 43 27.57 17.96 23.98
C ASN A 43 26.14 18.00 23.43
N THR A 44 25.28 17.09 23.88
CA THR A 44 23.88 17.05 23.48
C THR A 44 23.13 18.27 24.02
N ILE A 45 23.36 18.65 25.28
CA ILE A 45 22.80 19.88 25.87
C ILE A 45 23.34 21.13 25.14
N THR A 46 24.62 21.11 24.78
CA THR A 46 25.24 22.20 24.02
C THR A 46 24.60 22.34 22.63
N GLY A 47 24.29 21.22 21.97
CA GLY A 47 23.53 21.20 20.72
C GLY A 47 22.13 21.79 20.90
N TRP A 48 21.36 21.28 21.88
CA TRP A 48 20.01 21.79 22.17
C TRP A 48 19.98 23.30 22.46
N TRP A 49 20.99 23.81 23.19
CA TRP A 49 21.10 25.24 23.46
C TRP A 49 21.34 26.06 22.18
N LYS A 50 22.18 25.57 21.26
CA LYS A 50 22.40 26.23 19.96
C LYS A 50 21.14 26.20 19.10
N ASP A 51 20.45 25.06 19.05
CA ASP A 51 19.21 24.90 18.31
C ASP A 51 18.13 25.87 18.85
N TYR A 52 18.02 25.97 20.19
CA TYR A 52 17.14 26.92 20.86
C TYR A 52 17.48 28.38 20.56
N GLN A 53 18.77 28.75 20.59
CA GLN A 53 19.19 30.12 20.24
C GLN A 53 18.89 30.49 18.78
N THR A 54 18.87 29.51 17.88
CA THR A 54 18.68 29.75 16.44
C THR A 54 17.21 29.71 16.03
N GLN A 55 16.43 28.78 16.59
CA GLN A 55 15.08 28.41 16.14
C GLN A 55 14.03 28.47 17.26
N GLY A 56 14.40 28.91 18.47
CA GLY A 56 13.49 28.98 19.61
C GLY A 56 13.00 27.60 20.07
N GLU A 57 11.78 27.55 20.63
CA GLU A 57 11.18 26.28 21.09
C GLU A 57 10.95 25.28 19.95
N GLU A 58 10.72 25.75 18.72
CA GLU A 58 10.50 24.87 17.55
C GLU A 58 11.73 23.99 17.27
N GLY A 59 12.93 24.55 17.44
CA GLY A 59 14.20 23.83 17.26
C GLY A 59 14.45 22.69 18.26
N LEU A 60 13.71 22.67 19.38
CA LEU A 60 13.78 21.58 20.37
C LEU A 60 12.88 20.40 20.02
N THR A 61 11.98 20.57 19.05
CA THR A 61 11.07 19.50 18.63
C THR A 61 11.87 18.43 17.91
N GLN A 62 11.80 17.20 18.43
CA GLN A 62 12.45 16.08 17.78
C GLN A 62 11.93 15.88 16.36
N GLN A 63 12.82 16.07 15.38
CA GLN A 63 12.50 15.73 14.00
C GLN A 63 12.21 14.24 13.86
N GLN A 64 11.32 13.91 12.92
CA GLN A 64 10.97 12.53 12.62
C GLN A 64 12.24 11.75 12.25
N ARG A 65 12.55 10.70 13.03
CA ARG A 65 13.69 9.82 12.74
C ARG A 65 13.34 8.92 11.55
N GLY A 66 14.32 8.68 10.69
CA GLY A 66 14.20 7.80 9.52
C GLY A 66 14.16 8.56 8.21
N ALA A 67 14.16 7.82 7.10
CA ALA A 67 14.04 8.38 5.77
C ALA A 67 12.70 9.11 5.63
N LYS A 68 12.73 10.34 5.07
CA LYS A 68 11.52 11.10 4.79
C LYS A 68 10.58 10.30 3.90
N TYR A 69 9.27 10.52 4.00
CA TYR A 69 8.31 9.88 3.11
C TYR A 69 8.67 10.19 1.65
N GLY A 70 9.01 9.15 0.90
CA GLY A 70 9.43 9.26 -0.49
C GLY A 70 10.92 9.53 -0.74
N ALA A 71 11.76 9.54 0.30
CA ALA A 71 13.20 9.45 0.11
C ALA A 71 13.60 8.07 -0.44
N GLY A 72 14.58 8.03 -1.34
CA GLY A 72 15.07 6.80 -1.97
C GLY A 72 14.20 6.23 -3.09
N ARG A 73 13.28 7.03 -3.64
CA ARG A 73 12.49 6.68 -4.82
C ARG A 73 13.35 6.70 -6.08
N THR A 74 13.10 5.75 -6.98
CA THR A 74 13.77 5.69 -8.29
C THR A 74 13.11 6.65 -9.29
N LEU A 75 11.78 6.81 -9.20
CA LEU A 75 11.01 7.75 -10.02
C LEU A 75 10.79 9.07 -9.30
N SER A 76 10.84 10.18 -10.05
CA SER A 76 10.43 11.50 -9.57
C SER A 76 8.90 11.58 -9.43
N THR A 77 8.41 12.53 -8.62
CA THR A 77 6.96 12.75 -8.45
C THR A 77 6.24 13.06 -9.77
N GLU A 78 6.91 13.73 -10.70
CA GLU A 78 6.40 14.05 -12.03
C GLU A 78 6.28 12.77 -12.87
N GLN A 79 7.31 11.92 -12.87
CA GLN A 79 7.28 10.63 -13.56
C GLN A 79 6.19 9.72 -13.00
N GLU A 80 6.04 9.66 -11.68
CA GLU A 80 4.95 8.89 -11.05
C GLU A 80 3.56 9.36 -11.50
N SER A 81 3.38 10.67 -11.68
CA SER A 81 2.11 11.25 -12.12
C SER A 81 1.82 10.91 -13.58
N GLN A 82 2.83 11.01 -14.45
CA GLN A 82 2.72 10.65 -15.86
C GLN A 82 2.39 9.16 -16.06
N VAL A 83 3.00 8.25 -15.29
CA VAL A 83 2.65 6.82 -15.35
C VAL A 83 1.18 6.61 -14.95
N GLN A 84 0.73 7.26 -13.87
CA GLN A 84 -0.66 7.12 -13.41
C GLN A 84 -1.67 7.67 -14.41
N GLU A 85 -1.35 8.77 -15.09
CA GLU A 85 -2.17 9.36 -16.16
C GLU A 85 -2.29 8.39 -17.34
N ARG A 86 -1.16 7.88 -17.86
CA ARG A 86 -1.16 6.90 -18.95
C ARG A 86 -1.91 5.62 -18.58
N MET A 87 -1.76 5.12 -17.35
CA MET A 87 -2.50 3.96 -16.87
C MET A 87 -4.02 4.19 -16.81
N ARG A 88 -4.46 5.44 -16.61
CA ARG A 88 -5.88 5.80 -16.55
C ARG A 88 -6.48 5.97 -17.94
N ASP A 89 -5.74 6.59 -18.85
CA ASP A 89 -6.25 7.01 -20.16
C ASP A 89 -6.10 5.94 -21.24
N GLN A 90 -5.14 5.03 -21.10
CA GLN A 90 -4.77 4.07 -22.13
C GLN A 90 -4.71 2.64 -21.60
N PHE A 91 -4.89 1.68 -22.52
CA PHE A 91 -4.67 0.26 -22.25
C PHE A 91 -3.25 -0.16 -22.69
N PRO A 92 -2.65 -1.20 -22.08
CA PRO A 92 -1.30 -1.61 -22.46
C PRO A 92 -1.20 -2.03 -23.95
N ASP A 93 -2.25 -2.62 -24.52
CA ASP A 93 -2.31 -2.97 -25.95
C ASP A 93 -2.10 -1.74 -26.87
N GLU A 94 -2.63 -0.57 -26.48
CA GLU A 94 -2.53 0.69 -27.25
C GLU A 94 -1.10 1.25 -27.21
N LEU A 95 -0.34 0.87 -26.19
CA LEU A 95 1.06 1.23 -25.97
C LEU A 95 2.02 0.17 -26.52
N GLY A 96 1.52 -0.83 -27.26
CA GLY A 96 2.35 -1.90 -27.83
C GLY A 96 2.91 -2.88 -26.78
N ILE A 97 2.26 -2.96 -25.61
CA ILE A 97 2.64 -3.90 -24.54
C ILE A 97 1.78 -5.16 -24.68
N ASP A 98 2.42 -6.33 -24.69
CA ASP A 98 1.76 -7.64 -24.83
C ASP A 98 1.01 -8.04 -23.52
N SER A 99 -0.06 -7.31 -23.20
CA SER A 99 -0.89 -7.56 -22.03
C SER A 99 -2.24 -6.85 -22.14
N ALA A 100 -3.34 -7.60 -22.14
CA ALA A 100 -4.69 -7.05 -22.22
C ALA A 100 -5.10 -6.17 -21.00
N LEU A 101 -4.38 -6.27 -19.89
CA LEU A 101 -4.64 -5.53 -18.64
C LEU A 101 -3.35 -4.97 -18.03
N TRP A 102 -3.48 -3.95 -17.19
CA TRP A 102 -2.37 -3.43 -16.39
C TRP A 102 -1.89 -4.45 -15.35
N THR A 103 -0.89 -5.25 -15.73
CA THR A 103 -0.15 -6.13 -14.82
C THR A 103 1.12 -5.43 -14.31
N ARG A 104 1.74 -5.96 -13.24
CA ARG A 104 3.02 -5.43 -12.74
C ARG A 104 4.12 -5.44 -13.80
N ARG A 105 4.10 -6.42 -14.71
CA ARG A 105 5.04 -6.50 -15.85
C ARG A 105 4.71 -5.44 -16.91
N ALA A 106 3.42 -5.25 -17.23
CA ALA A 106 3.02 -4.21 -18.17
C ALA A 106 3.44 -2.80 -17.69
N VAL A 107 3.26 -2.52 -16.39
CA VAL A 107 3.70 -1.23 -15.80
C VAL A 107 5.22 -1.10 -15.78
N GLN A 108 5.95 -2.21 -15.56
CA GLN A 108 7.41 -2.22 -15.65
C GLN A 108 7.87 -1.85 -17.06
N THR A 109 7.28 -2.47 -18.08
CA THR A 109 7.58 -2.17 -19.50
C THR A 109 7.23 -0.72 -19.85
N LEU A 110 6.11 -0.19 -19.36
CA LEU A 110 5.74 1.21 -19.55
C LEU A 110 6.81 2.16 -18.96
N ILE A 111 7.26 1.92 -17.72
CA ILE A 111 8.29 2.74 -17.06
C ILE A 111 9.61 2.70 -17.84
N GLU A 112 9.98 1.52 -18.35
CA GLU A 112 11.18 1.35 -19.16
C GLU A 112 11.08 2.07 -20.51
N GLN A 113 9.92 2.02 -21.18
CA GLN A 113 9.69 2.69 -22.45
C GLN A 113 9.69 4.22 -22.34
N GLU A 114 9.03 4.78 -21.32
CA GLU A 114 8.85 6.23 -21.19
C GLU A 114 10.09 6.90 -20.57
N PHE A 115 10.78 6.25 -19.63
CA PHE A 115 11.86 6.87 -18.85
C PHE A 115 13.21 6.15 -18.94
N GLY A 116 13.30 5.00 -19.61
CA GLY A 116 14.54 4.22 -19.68
C GLY A 116 14.99 3.64 -18.33
N VAL A 117 14.09 3.59 -17.34
CA VAL A 117 14.41 3.15 -15.97
C VAL A 117 14.09 1.67 -15.82
N ALA A 118 15.12 0.83 -15.80
CA ALA A 118 14.97 -0.59 -15.50
C ALA A 118 14.68 -0.79 -14.00
N MET A 119 13.40 -0.96 -13.67
CA MET A 119 12.95 -1.13 -12.29
C MET A 119 12.66 -2.60 -11.96
N PRO A 120 13.08 -3.11 -10.78
CA PRO A 120 12.69 -4.45 -10.34
C PRO A 120 11.17 -4.57 -10.15
N ILE A 121 10.59 -5.71 -10.54
CA ILE A 121 9.13 -5.96 -10.45
C ILE A 121 8.57 -5.80 -9.03
N ARG A 122 9.39 -6.05 -8.00
CA ARG A 122 9.04 -5.83 -6.60
C ARG A 122 8.79 -4.34 -6.34
N THR A 123 9.71 -3.49 -6.76
CA THR A 123 9.63 -2.04 -6.62
C THR A 123 8.41 -1.49 -7.35
N VAL A 124 8.13 -1.97 -8.57
CA VAL A 124 6.89 -1.62 -9.30
C VAL A 124 5.64 -1.97 -8.48
N GLY A 125 5.63 -3.14 -7.83
CA GLY A 125 4.54 -3.53 -6.92
C GLY A 125 4.39 -2.61 -5.70
N GLU A 126 5.50 -2.11 -5.15
CA GLU A 126 5.50 -1.15 -4.04
C GLU A 126 4.95 0.22 -4.47
N TYR A 127 5.31 0.69 -5.68
CA TYR A 127 4.72 1.89 -6.30
C TYR A 127 3.22 1.75 -6.49
N LEU A 128 2.77 0.66 -7.12
CA LEU A 128 1.35 0.40 -7.36
C LEU A 128 0.55 0.36 -6.04
N LYS A 129 1.09 -0.31 -5.02
CA LYS A 129 0.46 -0.33 -3.69
C LYS A 129 0.36 1.07 -3.08
N ARG A 130 1.39 1.90 -3.24
CA ARG A 130 1.41 3.29 -2.75
C ARG A 130 0.39 4.17 -3.47
N TRP A 131 0.20 3.97 -4.77
CA TRP A 131 -0.81 4.68 -5.57
C TRP A 131 -2.24 4.14 -5.35
N GLY A 132 -2.43 3.12 -4.51
CA GLY A 132 -3.75 2.55 -4.21
C GLY A 132 -4.18 1.40 -5.12
N TYR A 133 -3.37 1.03 -6.13
CA TYR A 133 -3.66 -0.12 -6.98
C TYR A 133 -3.44 -1.43 -6.23
N THR A 134 -4.53 -2.01 -5.74
CA THR A 134 -4.52 -3.31 -5.06
C THR A 134 -4.93 -4.42 -6.03
N PRO A 135 -4.27 -5.60 -6.02
CA PRO A 135 -4.68 -6.73 -6.84
C PRO A 135 -6.13 -7.12 -6.53
N GLN A 136 -7.03 -6.82 -7.47
CA GLN A 136 -8.44 -7.21 -7.33
C GLN A 136 -8.62 -8.62 -7.87
N LYS A 137 -9.10 -9.53 -7.03
CA LYS A 137 -9.49 -10.87 -7.50
C LYS A 137 -10.74 -10.71 -8.38
N PRO A 138 -10.72 -11.20 -9.63
CA PRO A 138 -11.94 -11.26 -10.43
C PRO A 138 -12.94 -12.17 -9.72
N LEU A 139 -14.21 -11.77 -9.68
CA LEU A 139 -15.25 -12.64 -9.15
C LEU A 139 -15.32 -13.89 -10.04
N LYS A 140 -15.24 -15.07 -9.42
CA LYS A 140 -15.48 -16.35 -10.09
C LYS A 140 -17.00 -16.50 -10.33
N ARG A 141 -17.52 -15.74 -11.29
CA ARG A 141 -18.89 -15.88 -11.77
C ARG A 141 -18.86 -16.12 -13.25
N ALA A 142 -19.48 -17.22 -13.69
CA ALA A 142 -19.67 -17.48 -15.11
C ALA A 142 -20.55 -16.35 -15.69
N TYR A 143 -20.16 -15.81 -16.83
CA TYR A 143 -20.84 -14.66 -17.44
C TYR A 143 -22.30 -14.99 -17.79
N GLU A 144 -22.53 -16.22 -18.24
CA GLU A 144 -23.83 -16.76 -18.65
C GLU A 144 -24.74 -17.16 -17.48
N GLN A 145 -24.27 -17.04 -16.23
CA GLN A 145 -25.04 -17.47 -15.06
C GLN A 145 -26.22 -16.53 -14.79
N ASP A 146 -27.41 -16.95 -15.20
CA ASP A 146 -28.67 -16.34 -14.80
C ASP A 146 -28.96 -16.67 -13.32
N PRO A 147 -28.92 -15.67 -12.42
CA PRO A 147 -29.15 -15.89 -11.00
C PRO A 147 -30.57 -16.39 -10.70
N LYS A 148 -31.57 -16.01 -11.52
CA LYS A 148 -32.95 -16.44 -11.31
C LYS A 148 -33.11 -17.92 -11.65
N ALA A 149 -32.53 -18.36 -12.76
CA ALA A 149 -32.56 -19.77 -13.16
C ALA A 149 -31.85 -20.67 -12.15
N VAL A 150 -30.69 -20.23 -11.61
CA VAL A 150 -29.98 -20.98 -10.55
C VAL A 150 -30.83 -21.10 -9.29
N GLN A 151 -31.47 -20.00 -8.88
CA GLN A 151 -32.28 -20.00 -7.67
C GLN A 151 -33.55 -20.86 -7.82
N GLN A 152 -34.23 -20.76 -8.96
CA GLN A 152 -35.36 -21.64 -9.29
C GLN A 152 -34.96 -23.11 -9.31
N TRP A 153 -33.80 -23.44 -9.86
CA TRP A 153 -33.30 -24.81 -9.89
C TRP A 153 -32.99 -25.34 -8.49
N LEU A 154 -32.39 -24.53 -7.61
CA LEU A 154 -32.10 -24.89 -6.21
C LEU A 154 -33.37 -25.07 -5.37
N ASP A 155 -34.37 -24.21 -5.56
CA ASP A 155 -35.58 -24.18 -4.73
C ASP A 155 -36.64 -25.20 -5.20
N VAL A 156 -36.71 -25.47 -6.50
CA VAL A 156 -37.78 -26.28 -7.10
C VAL A 156 -37.24 -27.59 -7.68
N THR A 157 -36.29 -27.50 -8.61
CA THR A 157 -35.85 -28.66 -9.41
C THR A 157 -35.03 -29.64 -8.59
N TYR A 158 -34.09 -29.16 -7.78
CA TYR A 158 -33.20 -30.01 -6.99
C TYR A 158 -33.95 -30.80 -5.90
N PRO A 159 -34.86 -30.21 -5.10
CA PRO A 159 -35.66 -30.98 -4.15
C PRO A 159 -36.56 -32.04 -4.80
N ALA A 160 -37.09 -31.76 -6.00
CA ALA A 160 -37.86 -32.73 -6.77
C ALA A 160 -36.99 -33.92 -7.21
N LEU A 161 -35.79 -33.66 -7.74
CA LEU A 161 -34.82 -34.70 -8.11
C LEU A 161 -34.38 -35.52 -6.90
N VAL A 162 -34.17 -34.91 -5.73
CA VAL A 162 -33.84 -35.62 -4.49
C VAL A 162 -34.97 -36.55 -4.04
N LYS A 163 -36.23 -36.11 -4.15
CA LYS A 163 -37.39 -36.98 -3.85
C LYS A 163 -37.46 -38.15 -4.81
N GLN A 164 -37.28 -37.91 -6.10
CA GLN A 164 -37.28 -38.95 -7.13
C GLN A 164 -36.13 -39.96 -6.95
N ALA A 165 -34.92 -39.48 -6.69
CA ALA A 165 -33.78 -40.35 -6.42
C ALA A 165 -33.99 -41.22 -5.17
N LYS A 166 -34.65 -40.68 -4.12
CA LYS A 166 -35.03 -41.47 -2.94
C LYS A 166 -36.06 -42.54 -3.25
N SER A 167 -37.08 -42.25 -4.06
CA SER A 167 -38.10 -43.26 -4.44
C SER A 167 -37.53 -44.37 -5.32
N GLU A 168 -36.53 -44.05 -6.14
CA GLU A 168 -35.87 -44.98 -7.07
C GLU A 168 -34.66 -45.70 -6.45
N GLY A 169 -34.29 -45.39 -5.20
CA GLY A 169 -33.08 -45.90 -4.56
C GLY A 169 -31.77 -45.45 -5.23
N ALA A 170 -31.84 -44.41 -6.06
CA ALA A 170 -30.73 -43.89 -6.84
C ALA A 170 -29.88 -42.88 -6.04
N LYS A 171 -28.60 -42.76 -6.42
CA LYS A 171 -27.67 -41.76 -5.85
C LYS A 171 -27.47 -40.62 -6.84
N ILE A 172 -27.61 -39.39 -6.38
CA ILE A 172 -27.30 -38.21 -7.19
C ILE A 172 -25.78 -37.98 -7.15
N ALA A 173 -25.16 -37.95 -8.33
CA ALA A 173 -23.76 -37.61 -8.49
C ALA A 173 -23.62 -36.25 -9.21
N TRP A 174 -22.70 -35.42 -8.74
CA TRP A 174 -22.40 -34.14 -9.36
C TRP A 174 -21.23 -34.30 -10.34
N GLY A 175 -21.51 -34.11 -11.63
CA GLY A 175 -20.47 -34.01 -12.66
C GLY A 175 -19.97 -32.58 -12.75
N MET A 176 -18.72 -32.34 -12.38
CA MET A 176 -18.04 -31.08 -12.68
C MET A 176 -17.55 -31.16 -14.13
N SER A 177 -18.30 -30.64 -15.08
CA SER A 177 -17.73 -30.36 -16.40
C SER A 177 -16.88 -29.09 -16.26
N GLN A 178 -15.55 -29.23 -16.39
CA GLN A 178 -14.66 -28.07 -16.50
C GLN A 178 -14.84 -27.34 -17.84
N ASP A 179 -15.64 -27.87 -18.76
CA ASP A 179 -15.84 -27.38 -20.12
C ASP A 179 -17.05 -26.44 -20.26
N CYS A 180 -17.27 -25.57 -19.27
CA CYS A 180 -17.97 -24.31 -19.49
C CYS A 180 -16.95 -23.17 -19.43
N ALA A 181 -15.96 -23.21 -20.32
CA ALA A 181 -15.21 -22.01 -20.65
C ALA A 181 -16.08 -21.17 -21.60
N PRO A 182 -16.60 -19.99 -21.19
CA PRO A 182 -17.13 -19.06 -22.16
C PRO A 182 -15.96 -18.70 -23.09
N MET A 183 -16.15 -18.93 -24.39
CA MET A 183 -15.20 -18.59 -25.44
C MET A 183 -15.14 -17.06 -25.58
N LEU A 184 -14.52 -16.39 -24.60
CA LEU A 184 -14.29 -14.94 -24.61
C LEU A 184 -12.98 -14.66 -25.35
N LYS A 185 -13.07 -14.49 -26.68
CA LYS A 185 -11.94 -14.15 -27.56
C LYS A 185 -11.98 -12.69 -28.05
N SER A 186 -12.37 -11.71 -27.24
CA SER A 186 -12.16 -10.31 -27.61
C SER A 186 -11.64 -9.48 -26.44
N GLY A 187 -10.61 -8.68 -26.70
CA GLY A 187 -10.04 -7.72 -25.75
C GLY A 187 -11.03 -6.65 -25.31
N GLU A 188 -12.13 -6.42 -26.05
CA GLU A 188 -13.15 -5.42 -25.72
C GLU A 188 -13.96 -5.78 -24.46
N ASP A 189 -14.25 -7.06 -24.22
CA ASP A 189 -15.01 -7.49 -23.05
C ASP A 189 -14.21 -7.34 -21.74
N MET A 190 -12.88 -7.48 -21.81
CA MET A 190 -12.02 -7.17 -20.66
C MET A 190 -11.97 -5.66 -20.40
N ARG A 191 -11.98 -4.82 -21.44
CA ARG A 191 -12.00 -3.33 -21.34
C ARG A 191 -13.29 -2.81 -20.69
N ARG A 192 -14.45 -3.44 -20.93
CA ARG A 192 -15.72 -3.07 -20.29
C ARG A 192 -15.71 -3.32 -18.77
N ARG A 193 -15.07 -4.42 -18.32
CA ARG A 193 -14.91 -4.73 -16.87
C ARG A 193 -13.93 -3.81 -16.15
N ALA A 194 -12.84 -3.38 -16.80
CA ALA A 194 -11.85 -2.51 -16.20
C ALA A 194 -12.39 -1.08 -15.94
N ARG A 195 -13.20 -0.55 -16.88
CA ARG A 195 -13.82 0.78 -16.74
C ARG A 195 -14.77 0.92 -15.55
N LEU A 196 -15.42 -0.16 -15.12
CA LEU A 196 -16.38 -0.16 -14.00
C LEU A 196 -15.70 -0.32 -12.62
N ARG A 197 -14.36 -0.28 -12.54
CA ARG A 197 -13.60 -0.67 -11.34
C ARG A 197 -12.41 0.24 -11.03
N GLN A 198 -12.50 1.51 -11.42
CA GLN A 198 -11.55 2.54 -10.98
C GLN A 198 -11.78 2.81 -9.47
N PRO A 199 -10.71 2.94 -8.65
CA PRO A 199 -10.87 3.34 -7.26
C PRO A 199 -11.40 4.77 -7.19
N THR A 200 -12.40 4.98 -6.34
CA THR A 200 -12.77 6.30 -5.80
C THR A 200 -11.64 6.89 -4.98
#